data_AF-A1ZVA0-F1
#
_entry.id   AF-A1ZVA0-F1
#
_cell.length_a   1.000
_cell.length_b   1.000
_cell.length_c   1.000
_cell.angle_alpha   90.00
_cell.angle_beta   90.00
_cell.angle_gamma   90.00
#
_symmetry.space_group_name_H-M   'P 1'
#
loop_
_entity.id
_entity.type
_entity.pdbx_description
1 polymer ?
#
loop_
_entity_poly.entity_id
_entity_poly.type
_entity_poly.pdbx_seq_one_letter_code
_entity_poly.pdbx_strand_id
1 'polypeptide(L)'
;MKLTLKTLTPLHIGNGEELSALDYVLHQRTYYRVSQYQFLEFIKNDEALVEAYAKWIDQTTRELDDLQDRKNREHDKNRKRDYNQQLSHLRKQFSLLSFMQIQGKEQELLEFLKRPEVLKTKLGESPKQQIRGHIKTANREFYVPGTSLKGAIRTALLYKYLENHQPNTFLSGLMQRKTAEARRNSRETKKISKNFADELEQRAFYCAGEVLRKKDGKIDKRLKHDDEKFDLLKLLLIADGRLPQPRWQVGNVNLYLVTKVRDRRTRKLELKADQQTQAPSIEYITANQTIESQLDFNIDFLWNLNQSGKLKTDDKTSWVEVTQGGETIRQWVGIREKAQQLFGIDLATLTEANKEATKTQVLTYIFESIQAMSTAQLKADNDWFAHFEQHDNTRNYDAYSKKMQQGRQALAHQGAMMRAGFGAGYNSTTEVLYLLSNDELKDAFRQMMQQFLIGDAPGAQNKRKKPGEMYEPNPDRFPKSRRMLTQKDVIAPLGWLALYPEGVEVSSLAIAAGIGEAPTKKVTENEGATAAYFKGTLNPKKRPEMDAVVTKTGTPNEVEVWVREDYKPTIKLDGYRSAIDEGKVLVVSVGVNKKKKVTQVSFVRFKG
;
A
#
# COMPACT_ATOMS: atom_id res chain seq x y z
N MET A 1 -14.59 23.67 3.72
CA MET A 1 -13.96 23.49 5.06
C MET A 1 -12.44 23.40 4.94
N LYS A 2 -11.68 23.79 5.97
CA LYS A 2 -10.24 23.48 6.02
C LYS A 2 -10.03 22.01 6.34
N LEU A 3 -9.03 21.41 5.71
CA LEU A 3 -8.62 20.04 5.95
C LEU A 3 -7.12 20.01 6.24
N THR A 4 -6.76 19.65 7.46
CA THR A 4 -5.37 19.39 7.81
C THR A 4 -5.11 17.89 7.73
N LEU A 5 -4.08 17.49 6.99
CA LEU A 5 -3.60 16.11 6.96
C LEU A 5 -2.24 16.03 7.63
N LYS A 6 -1.96 14.91 8.30
CA LYS A 6 -0.63 14.62 8.85
C LYS A 6 -0.07 13.34 8.24
N THR A 7 1.15 13.38 7.72
CA THR A 7 1.82 12.16 7.25
C THR A 7 2.12 11.24 8.44
N LEU A 8 1.45 10.09 8.53
CA LEU A 8 1.77 9.07 9.53
C LEU A 8 2.97 8.24 9.09
N THR A 9 3.11 8.06 7.78
CA THR A 9 4.19 7.30 7.15
C THR A 9 4.80 8.11 6.01
N PRO A 10 5.98 7.73 5.51
CA PRO A 10 6.57 8.40 4.35
C PRO A 10 5.61 8.42 3.15
N LEU A 11 5.51 9.56 2.48
CA LEU A 11 4.59 9.78 1.37
C LEU A 11 5.36 10.04 0.07
N HIS A 12 5.01 9.30 -0.98
CA HIS A 12 5.48 9.57 -2.34
C HIS A 12 4.31 9.62 -3.32
N ILE A 13 4.20 10.73 -4.04
CA ILE A 13 3.31 10.91 -5.17
C ILE A 13 4.21 11.28 -6.35
N GLY A 14 4.27 10.37 -7.33
CA GLY A 14 5.20 10.52 -8.45
C GLY A 14 4.73 11.59 -9.44
N ASN A 15 5.67 12.31 -10.04
CA ASN A 15 5.43 13.17 -11.21
C ASN A 15 5.62 12.44 -12.55
N GLY A 16 5.96 11.15 -12.52
CA GLY A 16 6.27 10.36 -13.71
C GLY A 16 7.73 10.43 -14.16
N GLU A 17 8.56 11.30 -13.56
CA GLU A 17 9.99 11.35 -13.85
C GLU A 17 10.74 10.17 -13.22
N GLU A 18 11.67 9.61 -13.99
CA GLU A 18 12.68 8.67 -13.52
C GLU A 18 14.05 9.32 -13.66
N LEU A 19 14.61 9.76 -12.53
CA LEU A 19 15.87 10.47 -12.46
C LEU A 19 17.03 9.48 -12.66
N SER A 20 17.86 9.77 -13.65
CA SER A 20 19.07 9.04 -14.00
C SER A 20 20.29 9.62 -13.27
N ALA A 21 21.46 8.98 -13.44
CA ALA A 21 22.71 9.43 -12.81
C ALA A 21 23.18 10.83 -13.27
N LEU A 22 22.62 11.39 -14.35
CA LEU A 22 22.88 12.75 -14.79
C LEU A 22 21.89 13.78 -14.23
N ASP A 23 20.85 13.33 -13.51
CA ASP A 23 19.81 14.21 -12.93
C ASP A 23 20.05 14.48 -11.43
N TYR A 24 21.21 14.06 -10.91
CA TYR A 24 21.62 14.29 -9.54
C TYR A 24 23.14 14.16 -9.34
N VAL A 25 23.62 14.70 -8.23
CA VAL A 25 24.98 14.49 -7.72
C VAL A 25 24.90 13.85 -6.34
N LEU A 26 25.76 12.85 -6.10
CA LEU A 26 25.97 12.25 -4.79
C LEU A 26 27.35 12.65 -4.26
N HIS A 27 27.39 13.37 -3.14
CA HIS A 27 28.65 13.76 -2.50
C HIS A 27 28.50 13.73 -0.98
N GLN A 28 29.44 13.08 -0.27
CA GLN A 28 29.47 12.99 1.21
C GLN A 28 28.09 12.64 1.84
N ARG A 29 27.46 11.55 1.35
CA ARG A 29 26.10 11.12 1.77
C ARG A 29 25.02 12.19 1.64
N THR A 30 25.19 13.12 0.71
CA THR A 30 24.20 14.14 0.37
C THR A 30 23.78 13.93 -1.08
N TYR A 31 22.48 13.92 -1.30
CA TYR A 31 21.86 13.93 -2.60
C TYR A 31 21.58 15.37 -3.00
N TYR A 32 22.00 15.76 -4.20
CA TYR A 32 21.72 17.05 -4.80
C TYR A 32 20.96 16.81 -6.11
N ARG A 33 19.75 17.35 -6.22
CA ARG A 33 18.97 17.28 -7.45
C ARG A 33 19.43 18.37 -8.40
N VAL A 34 19.94 17.97 -9.55
CA VAL A 34 20.46 18.88 -10.57
C VAL A 34 19.92 18.41 -11.91
N SER A 35 19.01 19.16 -12.51
CA SER A 35 18.56 18.82 -13.86
C SER A 35 19.68 19.05 -14.87
N GLN A 36 19.62 18.36 -16.01
CA GLN A 36 20.55 18.58 -17.11
C GLN A 36 20.57 20.04 -17.57
N TYR A 37 19.41 20.71 -17.58
CA TYR A 37 19.32 22.15 -17.87
C TYR A 37 20.12 22.98 -16.86
N GLN A 38 19.99 22.71 -15.55
CA GLN A 38 20.77 23.42 -14.53
C GLN A 38 22.27 23.22 -14.69
N PHE A 39 22.69 22.00 -15.04
CA PHE A 39 24.09 21.69 -15.27
C PHE A 39 24.62 22.38 -16.53
N LEU A 40 23.87 22.36 -17.64
CA LEU A 40 24.23 23.05 -18.88
C LEU A 40 24.34 24.57 -18.65
N GLU A 41 23.39 25.18 -17.95
CA GLU A 41 23.45 26.59 -17.57
C GLU A 41 24.67 26.93 -16.70
N PHE A 42 25.11 26.00 -15.86
CA PHE A 42 26.30 26.15 -15.03
C PHE A 42 27.58 26.16 -15.87
N ILE A 43 27.69 25.29 -16.89
CA ILE A 43 28.90 25.18 -17.72
C ILE A 43 28.88 26.05 -18.99
N LYS A 44 27.75 26.70 -19.33
CA LYS A 44 27.52 27.35 -20.64
C LYS A 44 28.57 28.39 -21.06
N ASN A 45 29.22 29.04 -20.10
CA ASN A 45 30.19 30.11 -20.37
C ASN A 45 31.60 29.56 -20.64
N ASP A 46 31.79 28.25 -20.58
CA ASP A 46 33.04 27.56 -20.89
C ASP A 46 32.80 26.62 -22.09
N GLU A 47 33.06 27.12 -23.30
CA GLU A 47 32.83 26.40 -24.55
C GLU A 47 33.59 25.06 -24.59
N ALA A 48 34.81 25.03 -24.07
CA ALA A 48 35.63 23.83 -24.01
C ALA A 48 35.00 22.77 -23.08
N LEU A 49 34.45 23.19 -21.94
CA LEU A 49 33.76 22.30 -21.01
C LEU A 49 32.44 21.77 -21.58
N VAL A 50 31.69 22.61 -22.31
CA VAL A 50 30.46 22.18 -23.03
C VAL A 50 30.79 21.14 -24.08
N GLU A 51 31.81 21.37 -24.91
CA GLU A 51 32.25 20.41 -25.93
C GLU A 51 32.74 19.10 -25.30
N ALA A 52 33.53 19.19 -24.22
CA ALA A 52 33.99 18.03 -23.46
C ALA A 52 32.83 17.22 -22.87
N TYR A 53 31.81 17.89 -22.34
CA TYR A 53 30.61 17.24 -21.81
C TYR A 53 29.85 16.48 -22.89
N ALA A 54 29.62 17.11 -24.06
CA ALA A 54 28.93 16.47 -25.18
C ALA A 54 29.68 15.22 -25.67
N LYS A 55 30.99 15.31 -25.86
CA LYS A 55 31.85 14.17 -26.25
C LYS A 55 31.82 13.06 -25.20
N TRP A 56 31.93 13.42 -23.92
CA TRP A 56 31.92 12.46 -22.83
C TRP A 56 30.60 11.67 -22.74
N ILE A 57 29.45 12.34 -22.89
CA ILE A 57 28.15 11.65 -22.93
C ILE A 57 28.07 10.68 -24.10
N ASP A 58 28.39 11.16 -25.31
CA ASP A 58 28.28 10.35 -26.53
C ASP A 58 29.17 9.11 -26.45
N GLN A 59 30.43 9.27 -26.03
CA GLN A 59 31.35 8.15 -25.86
C GLN A 59 30.86 7.18 -24.78
N THR A 60 30.53 7.67 -23.58
CA THR A 60 30.14 6.81 -22.46
C THR A 60 28.84 6.05 -22.75
N THR A 61 27.90 6.69 -23.45
CA THR A 61 26.62 6.06 -23.84
C THR A 61 26.85 4.95 -24.86
N ARG A 62 27.68 5.19 -25.88
CA ARG A 62 28.07 4.14 -26.85
C ARG A 62 28.72 2.94 -26.17
N GLU A 63 29.65 3.19 -25.24
CA GLU A 63 30.30 2.12 -24.48
C GLU A 63 29.31 1.34 -23.60
N LEU A 64 28.35 2.02 -22.98
CA LEU A 64 27.27 1.39 -22.20
C LEU A 64 26.38 0.50 -23.08
N ASP A 65 25.98 1.00 -24.24
CA ASP A 65 25.12 0.27 -25.19
C ASP A 65 25.86 -0.94 -25.77
N ASP A 66 27.11 -0.77 -26.21
CA ASP A 66 27.95 -1.87 -26.72
C ASP A 66 28.13 -2.98 -25.67
N LEU A 67 28.43 -2.63 -24.42
CA LEU A 67 28.55 -3.60 -23.33
C LEU A 67 27.23 -4.28 -23.01
N GLN A 68 26.12 -3.54 -23.03
CA GLN A 68 24.79 -4.08 -22.80
C GLN A 68 24.38 -5.06 -23.92
N ASP A 69 24.71 -4.75 -25.17
CA ASP A 69 24.46 -5.60 -26.33
C ASP A 69 25.30 -6.88 -26.30
N ARG A 70 26.60 -6.76 -26.01
CA ARG A 70 27.48 -7.93 -25.81
C ARG A 70 26.94 -8.83 -24.71
N LYS A 71 26.50 -8.27 -23.57
CA LYS A 71 25.88 -9.04 -22.49
C LYS A 71 24.59 -9.75 -22.93
N ASN A 72 23.74 -9.08 -23.70
CA ASN A 72 22.48 -9.65 -24.16
C ASN A 72 22.71 -10.84 -25.11
N ARG A 73 23.73 -10.76 -25.96
CA ARG A 73 24.12 -11.80 -26.94
C ARG A 73 24.94 -12.94 -26.32
N GLU A 74 25.62 -12.70 -25.21
CA GLU A 74 26.39 -13.74 -24.51
C GLU A 74 25.46 -14.87 -24.01
N HIS A 75 25.97 -16.09 -23.93
CA HIS A 75 25.25 -17.25 -23.38
C HIS A 75 25.95 -17.82 -22.13
N ASP A 76 27.26 -17.60 -21.99
CA ASP A 76 28.02 -18.02 -20.83
C ASP A 76 27.68 -17.18 -19.58
N LYS A 77 27.40 -17.86 -18.46
CA LYS A 77 26.97 -17.21 -17.21
C LYS A 77 28.09 -16.41 -16.53
N ASN A 78 29.34 -16.87 -16.63
CA ASN A 78 30.48 -16.20 -16.01
C ASN A 78 30.82 -14.94 -16.81
N ARG A 79 30.91 -15.02 -18.14
CA ARG A 79 31.13 -13.85 -19.00
C ARG A 79 30.00 -12.81 -18.88
N LYS A 80 28.74 -13.24 -18.75
CA LYS A 80 27.63 -12.32 -18.41
C LYS A 80 27.84 -11.59 -17.10
N ARG A 81 28.40 -12.28 -16.09
CA ARG A 81 28.70 -11.66 -14.80
C ARG A 81 29.79 -10.61 -14.96
N ASP A 82 30.81 -10.86 -15.76
CA ASP A 82 31.89 -9.92 -16.03
C ASP A 82 31.37 -8.67 -16.75
N TYR A 83 30.55 -8.84 -17.80
CA TYR A 83 29.89 -7.70 -18.46
C TYR A 83 29.00 -6.90 -17.50
N ASN A 84 28.28 -7.57 -16.59
CA ASN A 84 27.51 -6.88 -15.56
C ASN A 84 28.39 -6.07 -14.60
N GLN A 85 29.59 -6.57 -14.25
CA GLN A 85 30.54 -5.84 -13.42
C GLN A 85 31.08 -4.60 -14.16
N GLN A 86 31.45 -4.76 -15.43
CA GLN A 86 31.92 -3.66 -16.28
C GLN A 86 30.82 -2.59 -16.44
N LEU A 87 29.60 -2.99 -16.78
CA LEU A 87 28.44 -2.08 -16.83
C LEU A 87 28.20 -1.38 -15.50
N SER A 88 28.32 -2.10 -14.38
CA SER A 88 28.16 -1.49 -13.06
C SER A 88 29.26 -0.49 -12.74
N HIS A 89 30.49 -0.70 -13.21
CA HIS A 89 31.60 0.23 -13.03
C HIS A 89 31.38 1.49 -13.88
N LEU A 90 31.09 1.31 -15.17
CA LEU A 90 30.85 2.39 -16.11
C LEU A 90 29.66 3.27 -15.69
N ARG A 91 28.55 2.66 -15.24
CA ARG A 91 27.39 3.39 -14.70
C ARG A 91 27.71 4.21 -13.44
N LYS A 92 28.70 3.80 -12.64
CA LYS A 92 29.13 4.60 -11.47
C LYS A 92 29.97 5.80 -11.90
N GLN A 93 30.77 5.65 -12.95
CA GLN A 93 31.57 6.73 -13.52
C GLN A 93 30.73 7.68 -14.39
N PHE A 94 29.57 7.23 -14.88
CA PHE A 94 28.64 8.06 -15.63
C PHE A 94 27.82 8.96 -14.69
N SER A 95 28.48 9.97 -14.11
CA SER A 95 27.87 10.97 -13.23
C SER A 95 28.47 12.36 -13.47
N LEU A 96 27.71 13.41 -13.16
CA LEU A 96 28.17 14.80 -13.30
C LEU A 96 29.41 15.09 -12.45
N LEU A 97 29.50 14.50 -11.25
CA LEU A 97 30.68 14.67 -10.39
C LEU A 97 31.92 14.04 -11.02
N SER A 98 31.80 12.81 -11.54
CA SER A 98 32.91 12.13 -12.21
C SER A 98 33.38 12.90 -13.45
N PHE A 99 32.46 13.45 -14.24
CA PHE A 99 32.81 14.32 -15.36
C PHE A 99 33.62 15.55 -14.90
N MET A 100 33.12 16.27 -13.89
CA MET A 100 33.82 17.46 -13.38
C MET A 100 35.18 17.12 -12.75
N GLN A 101 35.34 15.93 -12.17
CA GLN A 101 36.62 15.42 -11.69
C GLN A 101 37.63 15.19 -12.83
N ILE A 102 37.19 14.58 -13.95
CA ILE A 102 38.02 14.38 -15.14
C ILE A 102 38.54 15.72 -15.67
N GLN A 103 37.70 16.76 -15.62
CA GLN A 103 38.06 18.11 -16.07
C GLN A 103 38.84 18.92 -15.03
N GLY A 104 39.10 18.37 -13.84
CA GLY A 104 39.79 19.08 -12.75
C GLY A 104 38.96 20.21 -12.11
N LYS A 105 37.65 20.26 -12.35
CA LYS A 105 36.75 21.35 -11.94
C LYS A 105 35.73 20.93 -10.86
N GLU A 106 36.03 19.90 -10.08
CA GLU A 106 35.11 19.38 -9.06
C GLU A 106 34.72 20.43 -8.00
N GLN A 107 35.64 21.30 -7.61
CA GLN A 107 35.37 22.32 -6.57
C GLN A 107 34.37 23.37 -7.05
N GLU A 108 34.42 23.76 -8.33
CA GLU A 108 33.44 24.68 -8.94
C GLU A 108 32.03 24.08 -8.90
N LEU A 109 31.91 22.78 -9.22
CA LEU A 109 30.64 22.07 -9.11
C LEU A 109 30.16 22.02 -7.65
N LEU A 110 31.04 21.67 -6.70
CA LEU A 110 30.66 21.61 -5.28
C LEU A 110 30.17 22.95 -4.74
N GLU A 111 30.73 24.07 -5.22
CA GLU A 111 30.25 25.41 -4.85
C GLU A 111 28.88 25.71 -5.49
N PHE A 112 28.68 25.35 -6.77
CA PHE A 112 27.37 25.43 -7.42
C PHE A 112 26.28 24.64 -6.66
N LEU A 113 26.60 23.45 -6.16
CA LEU A 113 25.67 22.60 -5.41
C LEU A 113 25.25 23.18 -4.05
N LYS A 114 25.97 24.17 -3.52
CA LYS A 114 25.61 24.81 -2.25
C LYS A 114 24.46 25.81 -2.40
N ARG A 115 24.19 26.28 -3.62
CA ARG A 115 23.21 27.34 -3.87
C ARG A 115 21.78 26.93 -3.43
N PRO A 116 20.94 27.88 -2.96
CA PRO A 116 19.61 27.58 -2.42
C PRO A 116 18.64 26.91 -3.40
N GLU A 117 18.77 27.20 -4.70
CA GLU A 117 17.92 26.64 -5.77
C GLU A 117 18.16 25.15 -6.06
N VAL A 118 19.27 24.59 -5.54
CA VAL A 118 19.61 23.17 -5.66
C VAL A 118 18.98 22.42 -4.47
N LEU A 119 17.93 21.66 -4.77
CA LEU A 119 17.29 20.80 -3.79
C LEU A 119 18.28 19.74 -3.30
N LYS A 120 18.49 19.69 -1.98
CA LYS A 120 19.43 18.76 -1.36
C LYS A 120 18.87 18.10 -0.10
N THR A 121 19.28 16.86 0.13
CA THR A 121 18.94 16.11 1.35
C THR A 121 20.07 15.14 1.72
N LYS A 122 20.17 14.81 3.01
CA LYS A 122 21.01 13.71 3.47
C LYS A 122 20.43 12.37 3.02
N LEU A 123 21.32 11.45 2.67
CA LEU A 123 21.02 10.07 2.33
C LEU A 123 21.27 9.17 3.54
N GLY A 124 20.30 8.33 3.86
CA GLY A 124 20.51 7.21 4.78
C GLY A 124 21.29 6.09 4.12
N GLU A 125 20.90 5.74 2.88
CA GLU A 125 21.54 4.72 2.05
C GLU A 125 21.73 5.26 0.64
N SER A 126 22.72 4.71 -0.09
CA SER A 126 22.88 5.02 -1.50
C SER A 126 21.63 4.59 -2.27
N PRO A 127 21.08 5.45 -3.15
CA PRO A 127 19.95 5.10 -3.97
C PRO A 127 20.33 3.97 -4.95
N LYS A 128 19.33 3.21 -5.36
CA LYS A 128 19.40 2.33 -6.52
C LYS A 128 19.52 3.17 -7.80
N GLN A 129 19.83 2.52 -8.93
CA GLN A 129 20.22 3.21 -10.17
C GLN A 129 19.21 4.28 -10.67
N GLN A 130 17.91 4.08 -10.46
CA GLN A 130 16.87 5.06 -10.81
C GLN A 130 16.14 5.55 -9.56
N ILE A 131 15.89 6.87 -9.51
CA ILE A 131 15.11 7.52 -8.45
C ILE A 131 13.83 8.09 -9.07
N ARG A 132 12.67 7.72 -8.56
CA ARG A 132 11.41 8.35 -8.98
C ARG A 132 11.22 9.70 -8.31
N GLY A 133 10.98 10.72 -9.12
CA GLY A 133 10.73 12.08 -8.66
C GLY A 133 9.39 12.20 -7.92
N HIS A 134 9.38 12.93 -6.81
CA HIS A 134 8.14 13.36 -6.17
C HIS A 134 7.60 14.59 -6.90
N ILE A 135 6.27 14.71 -6.98
CA ILE A 135 5.61 15.86 -7.60
C ILE A 135 5.88 17.19 -6.90
N LYS A 136 6.12 18.22 -7.71
CA LYS A 136 6.47 19.56 -7.25
C LYS A 136 5.74 20.60 -8.08
N THR A 137 5.54 21.78 -7.51
CA THR A 137 5.03 22.95 -8.24
C THR A 137 6.06 23.42 -9.28
N ALA A 138 5.68 24.37 -10.14
CA ALA A 138 6.62 25.02 -11.06
C ALA A 138 7.81 25.66 -10.32
N ASN A 139 7.59 26.11 -9.08
CA ASN A 139 8.62 26.69 -8.20
C ASN A 139 9.43 25.61 -7.44
N ARG A 140 9.29 24.33 -7.81
CA ARG A 140 10.00 23.18 -7.22
C ARG A 140 9.66 22.90 -5.75
N GLU A 141 8.49 23.33 -5.30
CA GLU A 141 8.00 23.04 -3.95
C GLU A 141 7.24 21.73 -3.93
N PHE A 142 7.47 20.88 -2.93
CA PHE A 142 6.71 19.65 -2.74
C PHE A 142 5.26 19.98 -2.38
N TYR A 143 4.32 19.29 -3.01
CA TYR A 143 2.89 19.41 -2.69
C TYR A 143 2.19 18.06 -2.84
N VAL A 144 0.98 17.97 -2.31
CA VAL A 144 0.11 16.79 -2.48
C VAL A 144 -1.03 17.17 -3.41
N PRO A 145 -1.14 16.59 -4.62
CA PRO A 145 -2.21 16.94 -5.55
C PRO A 145 -3.59 16.61 -4.98
N GLY A 146 -4.54 17.54 -5.12
CA GLY A 146 -5.93 17.35 -4.77
C GLY A 146 -6.54 16.18 -5.55
N THR A 147 -6.08 15.93 -6.77
CA THR A 147 -6.47 14.74 -7.57
C THR A 147 -6.06 13.42 -6.93
N SER A 148 -4.90 13.35 -6.27
CA SER A 148 -4.45 12.15 -5.55
C SER A 148 -5.29 11.91 -4.29
N LEU A 149 -5.63 12.97 -3.57
CA LEU A 149 -6.52 12.90 -2.42
C LEU A 149 -7.96 12.52 -2.86
N LYS A 150 -8.46 13.15 -3.93
CA LYS A 150 -9.76 12.83 -4.53
C LYS A 150 -9.86 11.39 -4.98
N GLY A 151 -8.78 10.83 -5.53
CA GLY A 151 -8.70 9.41 -5.89
C GLY A 151 -8.89 8.49 -4.68
N ALA A 152 -8.23 8.78 -3.55
CA ALA A 152 -8.41 8.01 -2.32
C ALA A 152 -9.86 8.12 -1.78
N ILE A 153 -10.45 9.32 -1.83
CA ILE A 153 -11.85 9.54 -1.44
C ILE A 153 -12.81 8.79 -2.39
N ARG A 154 -12.56 8.80 -3.70
CA ARG A 154 -13.35 8.08 -4.71
C ARG A 154 -13.42 6.58 -4.39
N THR A 155 -12.28 5.95 -4.10
CA THR A 155 -12.23 4.53 -3.72
C THR A 155 -12.98 4.28 -2.42
N ALA A 156 -12.84 5.15 -1.41
CA ALA A 156 -13.59 5.01 -0.17
C ALA A 156 -15.12 5.12 -0.35
N LEU A 157 -15.58 6.06 -1.18
CA LEU A 157 -16.99 6.20 -1.52
C LEU A 157 -17.52 4.99 -2.31
N LEU A 158 -16.72 4.45 -3.24
CA LEU A 158 -17.10 3.24 -3.96
C LEU A 158 -17.23 2.04 -3.02
N TYR A 159 -16.27 1.86 -2.10
CA TYR A 159 -16.32 0.82 -1.08
C TYR A 159 -17.63 0.89 -0.27
N LYS A 160 -18.00 2.09 0.20
CA LYS A 160 -19.23 2.31 0.98
C LYS A 160 -20.50 2.10 0.15
N TYR A 161 -20.49 2.54 -1.10
CA TYR A 161 -21.58 2.31 -2.05
C TYR A 161 -21.82 0.82 -2.29
N LEU A 162 -20.75 0.03 -2.44
CA LEU A 162 -20.86 -1.42 -2.60
C LEU A 162 -21.46 -2.08 -1.37
N GLU A 163 -20.99 -1.70 -0.18
CA GLU A 163 -21.48 -2.22 1.11
C GLU A 163 -22.98 -1.99 1.31
N ASN A 164 -23.47 -0.80 0.94
CA ASN A 164 -24.84 -0.39 1.29
C ASN A 164 -25.87 -0.62 0.18
N HIS A 165 -25.45 -0.60 -1.09
CA HIS A 165 -26.40 -0.39 -2.19
C HIS A 165 -26.30 -1.38 -3.35
N GLN A 166 -25.25 -2.22 -3.41
CA GLN A 166 -25.10 -3.15 -4.54
C GLN A 166 -25.24 -4.61 -4.12
N PRO A 167 -26.19 -5.35 -4.74
CA PRO A 167 -26.32 -6.77 -4.47
C PRO A 167 -25.12 -7.53 -5.04
N ASN A 168 -24.63 -8.51 -4.30
CA ASN A 168 -23.49 -9.33 -4.71
C ASN A 168 -23.75 -10.06 -6.05
N THR A 169 -25.00 -10.37 -6.37
CA THR A 169 -25.41 -10.98 -7.64
C THR A 169 -25.06 -10.11 -8.85
N PHE A 170 -25.14 -8.78 -8.73
CA PHE A 170 -24.74 -7.87 -9.82
C PHE A 170 -23.24 -7.97 -10.09
N LEU A 171 -22.40 -7.89 -9.05
CA LEU A 171 -20.95 -7.96 -9.16
C LEU A 171 -20.46 -9.34 -9.63
N SER A 172 -21.01 -10.40 -9.05
CA SER A 172 -20.78 -11.79 -9.46
C SER A 172 -21.11 -11.96 -10.94
N GLY A 173 -22.29 -11.50 -11.37
CA GLY A 173 -22.71 -11.52 -12.77
C GLY A 173 -21.81 -10.70 -13.68
N LEU A 174 -21.42 -9.49 -13.29
CA LEU A 174 -20.48 -8.65 -14.05
C LEU A 174 -19.14 -9.36 -14.26
N MET A 175 -18.56 -9.89 -13.18
CA MET A 175 -17.27 -10.60 -13.24
C MET A 175 -17.34 -11.84 -14.12
N GLN A 176 -18.39 -12.65 -13.98
CA GLN A 176 -18.59 -13.85 -14.78
C GLN A 176 -18.78 -13.51 -16.28
N ARG A 177 -19.62 -12.51 -16.59
CA ARG A 177 -19.84 -12.06 -17.99
C ARG A 177 -18.54 -11.61 -18.64
N LYS A 178 -17.80 -10.69 -18.00
CA LYS A 178 -16.54 -10.15 -18.53
C LYS A 178 -15.45 -11.21 -18.64
N THR A 179 -15.38 -12.13 -17.67
CA THR A 179 -14.45 -13.27 -17.72
C THR A 179 -14.78 -14.22 -18.88
N ALA A 180 -16.07 -14.54 -19.08
CA ALA A 180 -16.52 -15.39 -20.19
C ALA A 180 -16.28 -14.72 -21.56
N GLU A 181 -16.52 -13.42 -21.66
CA GLU A 181 -16.22 -12.61 -22.85
C GLU A 181 -14.73 -12.68 -23.20
N ALA A 182 -13.85 -12.49 -22.22
CA ALA A 182 -12.40 -12.58 -22.43
C ALA A 182 -11.93 -13.99 -22.85
N ARG A 183 -12.58 -15.04 -22.33
CA ARG A 183 -12.31 -16.44 -22.76
C ARG A 183 -12.67 -16.67 -24.22
N ARG A 184 -13.80 -16.12 -24.67
CA ARG A 184 -14.28 -16.27 -26.06
C ARG A 184 -13.48 -15.41 -27.04
N ASN A 185 -13.08 -14.21 -26.62
CA ASN A 185 -12.43 -13.21 -27.47
C ASN A 185 -10.99 -12.92 -27.01
N SER A 186 -10.09 -13.90 -27.17
CA SER A 186 -8.70 -13.80 -26.68
C SER A 186 -7.96 -12.55 -27.19
N ARG A 187 -8.24 -12.11 -28.43
CA ARG A 187 -7.68 -10.90 -29.05
C ARG A 187 -8.12 -9.60 -28.36
N GLU A 188 -9.30 -9.58 -27.74
CA GLU A 188 -9.84 -8.42 -27.03
C GLU A 188 -9.62 -8.45 -25.52
N THR A 189 -9.04 -9.51 -24.96
CA THR A 189 -8.77 -9.67 -23.52
C THR A 189 -8.17 -8.42 -22.87
N LYS A 190 -7.20 -7.77 -23.54
CA LYS A 190 -6.56 -6.54 -23.03
C LYS A 190 -7.53 -5.37 -22.94
N LYS A 191 -8.41 -5.21 -23.93
CA LYS A 191 -9.46 -4.18 -23.96
C LYS A 191 -10.51 -4.46 -22.90
N ILE A 192 -10.96 -5.71 -22.79
CA ILE A 192 -11.91 -6.14 -21.76
C ILE A 192 -11.35 -5.89 -20.35
N SER A 193 -10.07 -6.20 -20.12
CA SER A 193 -9.40 -5.93 -18.84
C SER A 193 -9.34 -4.43 -18.52
N LYS A 194 -9.11 -3.57 -19.53
CA LYS A 194 -9.05 -2.12 -19.34
C LYS A 194 -10.41 -1.53 -18.96
N ASN A 195 -11.48 -2.07 -19.55
CA ASN A 195 -12.84 -1.54 -19.43
C ASN A 195 -13.69 -2.38 -18.46
N PHE A 196 -13.06 -3.20 -17.63
CA PHE A 196 -13.76 -4.19 -16.81
C PHE A 196 -14.70 -3.53 -15.79
N ALA A 197 -14.21 -2.45 -15.17
CA ALA A 197 -14.90 -1.74 -14.10
C ALA A 197 -15.82 -0.62 -14.61
N ASP A 198 -15.80 -0.27 -15.91
CA ASP A 198 -16.56 0.86 -16.46
C ASP A 198 -18.04 0.78 -16.09
N GLU A 199 -18.66 -0.41 -16.20
CA GLU A 199 -20.08 -0.61 -15.84
C GLU A 199 -20.34 -0.34 -14.36
N LEU A 200 -19.42 -0.73 -13.47
CA LEU A 200 -19.52 -0.48 -12.03
C LEU A 200 -19.31 1.01 -11.73
N GLU A 201 -18.29 1.62 -12.31
CA GLU A 201 -17.98 3.04 -12.10
C GLU A 201 -19.12 3.94 -12.59
N GLN A 202 -19.65 3.67 -13.78
CA GLN A 202 -20.79 4.40 -14.35
C GLN A 202 -22.02 4.24 -13.46
N ARG A 203 -22.29 3.02 -12.98
CA ARG A 203 -23.42 2.76 -12.09
C ARG A 203 -23.27 3.48 -10.75
N ALA A 204 -22.06 3.57 -10.18
CA ALA A 204 -21.85 4.22 -8.88
C ALA A 204 -21.84 5.74 -8.96
N PHE A 205 -21.12 6.30 -9.93
CA PHE A 205 -20.77 7.72 -9.93
C PHE A 205 -21.57 8.56 -10.95
N TYR A 206 -22.12 7.95 -12.00
CA TYR A 206 -22.70 8.69 -13.11
C TYR A 206 -24.23 8.67 -13.05
N CYS A 207 -24.82 9.84 -13.23
CA CYS A 207 -26.19 9.94 -13.71
C CYS A 207 -26.22 9.69 -15.22
N ALA A 208 -27.37 9.27 -15.75
CA ALA A 208 -27.53 9.13 -17.19
C ALA A 208 -27.98 10.44 -17.84
N GLY A 209 -27.79 10.56 -19.15
CA GLY A 209 -28.28 11.70 -19.93
C GLY A 209 -28.54 11.35 -21.37
N GLU A 210 -29.61 11.91 -21.93
CA GLU A 210 -29.95 11.80 -23.33
C GLU A 210 -29.04 12.72 -24.15
N VAL A 211 -28.51 12.18 -25.24
CA VAL A 211 -27.78 12.94 -26.25
C VAL A 211 -28.49 12.83 -27.59
N LEU A 212 -28.49 13.96 -28.31
CA LEU A 212 -29.03 14.02 -29.65
C LEU A 212 -28.03 13.43 -30.65
N ARG A 213 -28.49 12.50 -31.46
CA ARG A 213 -27.74 11.97 -32.60
C ARG A 213 -28.50 12.31 -33.88
N LYS A 214 -27.83 13.01 -34.80
CA LYS A 214 -28.35 13.20 -36.16
C LYS A 214 -27.93 12.01 -37.01
N LYS A 215 -28.89 11.32 -37.62
CA LYS A 215 -28.64 10.28 -38.60
C LYS A 215 -29.69 10.39 -39.71
N ASP A 216 -29.24 10.51 -40.95
CA ASP A 216 -30.11 10.57 -42.14
C ASP A 216 -31.21 11.65 -42.06
N GLY A 217 -30.87 12.83 -41.54
CA GLY A 217 -31.81 13.96 -41.38
C GLY A 217 -32.79 13.83 -40.22
N LYS A 218 -32.84 12.68 -39.51
CA LYS A 218 -33.65 12.47 -38.31
C LYS A 218 -32.84 12.71 -37.04
N ILE A 219 -33.49 13.27 -36.03
CA ILE A 219 -32.93 13.44 -34.69
C ILE A 219 -33.38 12.25 -33.84
N ASP A 220 -32.41 11.51 -33.30
CA ASP A 220 -32.61 10.40 -32.38
C ASP A 220 -32.07 10.77 -30.98
N LYS A 221 -32.77 10.33 -29.93
CA LYS A 221 -32.39 10.55 -28.52
C LYS A 221 -31.83 9.26 -27.96
N ARG A 222 -30.55 9.27 -27.59
CA ARG A 222 -29.87 8.10 -26.99
C ARG A 222 -29.49 8.39 -25.54
N LEU A 223 -29.89 7.51 -24.64
CA LEU A 223 -29.43 7.55 -23.25
C LEU A 223 -27.97 7.08 -23.15
N LYS A 224 -27.13 7.89 -22.49
CA LYS A 224 -25.73 7.60 -22.16
C LYS A 224 -25.52 7.55 -20.65
N HIS A 225 -24.60 6.70 -20.22
CA HIS A 225 -24.23 6.49 -18.81
C HIS A 225 -22.76 6.80 -18.54
N ASP A 226 -22.02 7.22 -19.56
CA ASP A 226 -20.56 7.31 -19.59
C ASP A 226 -20.06 8.73 -19.86
N ASP A 227 -20.92 9.75 -19.73
CA ASP A 227 -20.55 11.15 -19.98
C ASP A 227 -20.10 11.83 -18.68
N GLU A 228 -18.88 12.37 -18.67
CA GLU A 228 -18.27 13.04 -17.52
C GLU A 228 -19.07 14.29 -17.07
N LYS A 229 -19.95 14.83 -17.93
CA LYS A 229 -20.92 15.86 -17.54
C LYS A 229 -21.89 15.41 -16.45
N PHE A 230 -22.06 14.11 -16.25
CA PHE A 230 -22.99 13.55 -15.28
C PHE A 230 -22.31 12.76 -14.15
N ASP A 231 -20.98 12.81 -14.03
CA ASP A 231 -20.24 12.27 -12.87
C ASP A 231 -20.49 13.13 -11.62
N LEU A 232 -21.10 12.55 -10.60
CA LEU A 232 -21.40 13.22 -9.33
C LEU A 232 -20.17 13.61 -8.52
N LEU A 233 -19.00 13.00 -8.73
CA LEU A 233 -17.77 13.42 -8.05
C LEU A 233 -17.34 14.83 -8.43
N LYS A 234 -17.89 15.46 -9.47
CA LYS A 234 -17.66 16.89 -9.71
C LYS A 234 -18.15 17.79 -8.58
N LEU A 235 -19.11 17.33 -7.79
CA LEU A 235 -19.63 18.07 -6.64
C LEU A 235 -18.62 18.10 -5.49
N LEU A 236 -17.70 17.13 -5.43
CA LEU A 236 -16.61 17.09 -4.47
C LEU A 236 -15.43 17.93 -4.97
N LEU A 237 -15.12 19.00 -4.24
CA LEU A 237 -14.02 19.91 -4.54
C LEU A 237 -12.91 19.69 -3.52
N ILE A 238 -11.68 19.48 -3.98
CA ILE A 238 -10.53 19.33 -3.10
C ILE A 238 -9.34 20.09 -3.68
N ALA A 239 -8.75 20.94 -2.86
CA ALA A 239 -7.60 21.74 -3.23
C ALA A 239 -6.31 20.93 -3.10
N ASP A 240 -5.28 21.35 -3.84
CA ASP A 240 -3.93 20.85 -3.64
C ASP A 240 -3.46 21.09 -2.19
N GLY A 241 -2.86 20.06 -1.60
CA GLY A 241 -2.29 20.09 -0.27
C GLY A 241 -0.93 20.78 -0.27
N ARG A 242 -0.81 21.87 0.48
CA ARG A 242 0.44 22.63 0.66
C ARG A 242 1.22 22.10 1.84
N LEU A 243 2.55 22.08 1.71
CA LEU A 243 3.47 21.80 2.81
C LEU A 243 4.31 23.07 3.05
N PRO A 244 4.06 23.83 4.13
CA PRO A 244 4.80 25.07 4.36
C PRO A 244 6.31 24.88 4.49
N GLN A 245 6.74 23.76 5.10
CA GLN A 245 8.15 23.43 5.30
C GLN A 245 8.38 21.94 5.04
N PRO A 246 8.48 21.51 3.76
CA PRO A 246 8.53 20.11 3.43
C PRO A 246 9.89 19.51 3.82
N ARG A 247 9.88 18.53 4.72
CA ARG A 247 11.04 17.67 4.99
C ARG A 247 10.99 16.48 4.02
N TRP A 248 12.03 16.27 3.24
CA TRP A 248 12.01 15.20 2.25
C TRP A 248 13.34 14.48 2.20
N GLN A 249 13.32 13.27 1.69
CA GLN A 249 14.50 12.42 1.58
C GLN A 249 14.43 11.57 0.30
N VAL A 250 15.55 10.93 -0.04
CA VAL A 250 15.60 9.85 -1.04
C VAL A 250 15.80 8.54 -0.30
N GLY A 251 15.07 7.49 -0.70
CA GLY A 251 15.16 6.20 -0.04
C GLY A 251 14.78 5.03 -0.94
N ASN A 252 15.22 3.84 -0.52
CA ASN A 252 15.04 2.60 -1.26
C ASN A 252 13.68 1.99 -0.95
N VAL A 253 12.86 1.73 -1.97
CA VAL A 253 11.65 0.93 -1.81
C VAL A 253 11.96 -0.51 -2.16
N ASN A 254 11.42 -1.45 -1.40
CA ASN A 254 11.47 -2.88 -1.70
C ASN A 254 10.07 -3.49 -1.71
N LEU A 255 9.95 -4.63 -2.36
CA LEU A 255 8.76 -5.47 -2.35
C LEU A 255 8.95 -6.60 -1.34
N TYR A 256 8.05 -6.69 -0.37
CA TYR A 256 8.04 -7.76 0.62
C TYR A 256 6.87 -8.69 0.35
N LEU A 257 7.09 -10.00 0.46
CA LEU A 257 6.10 -11.05 0.21
C LEU A 257 6.58 -12.39 0.78
N VAL A 258 5.64 -13.33 0.97
CA VAL A 258 5.97 -14.74 1.25
C VAL A 258 6.05 -15.49 -0.07
N THR A 259 7.17 -16.18 -0.31
CA THR A 259 7.40 -16.97 -1.53
C THR A 259 7.62 -18.44 -1.22
N LYS A 260 7.32 -19.31 -2.19
CA LYS A 260 7.69 -20.72 -2.15
C LYS A 260 9.13 -20.85 -2.64
N VAL A 261 10.03 -21.27 -1.76
CA VAL A 261 11.45 -21.51 -2.06
C VAL A 261 11.73 -23.00 -1.94
N ARG A 262 12.52 -23.55 -2.86
CA ARG A 262 12.98 -24.94 -2.79
C ARG A 262 14.20 -25.03 -1.89
N ASP A 263 14.10 -25.76 -0.79
CA ASP A 263 15.24 -26.05 0.07
C ASP A 263 16.28 -26.87 -0.72
N ARG A 264 17.54 -26.42 -0.71
CA ARG A 264 18.62 -27.04 -1.50
C ARG A 264 19.03 -28.42 -0.99
N ARG A 265 18.85 -28.69 0.32
CA ARG A 265 19.23 -29.92 0.99
C ARG A 265 18.11 -30.96 0.94
N THR A 266 16.89 -30.58 1.32
CA THR A 266 15.74 -31.49 1.42
C THR A 266 14.96 -31.59 0.11
N ARG A 267 15.21 -30.69 -0.84
CA ARG A 267 14.47 -30.52 -2.11
C ARG A 267 12.98 -30.22 -1.94
N LYS A 268 12.49 -30.03 -0.72
CA LYS A 268 11.09 -29.68 -0.41
C LYS A 268 10.83 -28.21 -0.70
N LEU A 269 9.57 -27.88 -0.99
CA LEU A 269 9.11 -26.50 -1.12
C LEU A 269 8.69 -25.99 0.25
N GLU A 270 9.24 -24.85 0.64
CA GLU A 270 8.96 -24.19 1.91
C GLU A 270 8.52 -22.75 1.66
N LEU A 271 7.62 -22.25 2.50
CA LEU A 271 7.23 -20.84 2.48
C LEU A 271 8.26 -20.03 3.27
N LYS A 272 8.70 -18.92 2.67
CA LYS A 272 9.68 -18.03 3.27
C LYS A 272 9.34 -16.57 2.99
N ALA A 273 9.41 -15.74 4.02
CA ALA A 273 9.40 -14.30 3.89
C ALA A 273 10.61 -13.83 3.07
N ASP A 274 10.35 -13.01 2.07
CA ASP A 274 11.36 -12.59 1.11
C ASP A 274 11.28 -11.08 0.83
N GLN A 275 12.43 -10.53 0.46
CA GLN A 275 12.59 -9.15 0.04
C GLN A 275 13.07 -9.15 -1.41
N GLN A 276 12.31 -8.49 -2.28
CA GLN A 276 12.68 -8.27 -3.66
C GLN A 276 13.06 -6.80 -3.88
N THR A 277 14.24 -6.59 -4.47
CA THR A 277 14.90 -5.27 -4.58
C THR A 277 14.65 -4.55 -5.89
N GLN A 278 13.74 -5.04 -6.72
CA GLN A 278 13.43 -4.48 -8.04
C GLN A 278 12.66 -3.15 -8.00
N ALA A 279 12.05 -2.79 -6.88
CA ALA A 279 11.41 -1.49 -6.74
C ALA A 279 12.46 -0.36 -6.73
N PRO A 280 12.18 0.78 -7.41
CA PRO A 280 13.14 1.87 -7.54
C PRO A 280 13.33 2.61 -6.22
N SER A 281 14.35 3.47 -6.17
CA SER A 281 14.40 4.50 -5.13
C SER A 281 13.38 5.58 -5.43
N ILE A 282 12.96 6.32 -4.41
CA ILE A 282 11.96 7.38 -4.53
C ILE A 282 12.41 8.62 -3.74
N GLU A 283 12.04 9.79 -4.22
CA GLU A 283 11.93 10.98 -3.37
C GLU A 283 10.63 10.92 -2.57
N TYR A 284 10.67 11.20 -1.27
CA TYR A 284 9.49 11.13 -0.43
C TYR A 284 9.46 12.22 0.63
N ILE A 285 8.26 12.65 0.99
CA ILE A 285 7.97 13.50 2.15
C ILE A 285 8.04 12.60 3.39
N THR A 286 8.81 13.00 4.40
CA THR A 286 8.96 12.21 5.63
C THR A 286 7.67 12.19 6.47
N ALA A 287 7.57 11.25 7.39
CA ALA A 287 6.48 11.21 8.36
C ALA A 287 6.47 12.44 9.28
N ASN A 288 5.35 12.65 9.98
CA ASN A 288 5.08 13.75 10.89
C ASN A 288 5.21 15.13 10.24
N GLN A 289 4.57 15.30 9.08
CA GLN A 289 4.42 16.58 8.42
C GLN A 289 2.96 16.95 8.24
N THR A 290 2.70 18.23 8.42
CA THR A 290 1.40 18.85 8.22
C THR A 290 1.24 19.22 6.75
N ILE A 291 0.10 18.84 6.18
CA ILE A 291 -0.34 19.20 4.84
C ILE A 291 -1.65 19.98 5.01
N GLU A 292 -1.69 21.18 4.46
CA GLU A 292 -2.86 22.07 4.52
C GLU A 292 -3.62 22.00 3.19
N SER A 293 -4.90 21.65 3.25
CA SER A 293 -5.78 21.56 2.08
C SER A 293 -7.17 22.13 2.42
N GLN A 294 -8.05 22.15 1.42
CA GLN A 294 -9.45 22.52 1.54
C GLN A 294 -10.29 21.44 0.89
N LEU A 295 -11.37 21.07 1.57
CA LEU A 295 -12.38 20.16 1.06
C LEU A 295 -13.70 20.92 1.00
N ASP A 296 -14.45 20.78 -0.08
CA ASP A 296 -15.76 21.37 -0.18
C ASP A 296 -16.71 20.48 -0.98
N PHE A 297 -18.01 20.71 -0.78
CA PHE A 297 -19.05 20.03 -1.52
C PHE A 297 -20.01 21.07 -2.10
N ASN A 298 -20.22 21.03 -3.41
CA ASN A 298 -21.07 21.96 -4.13
C ASN A 298 -22.56 21.63 -3.91
N ILE A 299 -23.04 21.92 -2.70
CA ILE A 299 -24.45 21.70 -2.32
C ILE A 299 -25.40 22.63 -3.09
N ASP A 300 -24.94 23.83 -3.43
CA ASP A 300 -25.74 24.81 -4.16
C ASP A 300 -26.13 24.28 -5.55
N PHE A 301 -25.30 23.48 -6.20
CA PHE A 301 -25.68 22.81 -7.45
C PHE A 301 -26.93 21.93 -7.26
N LEU A 302 -26.94 21.09 -6.23
CA LEU A 302 -28.06 20.18 -5.95
C LEU A 302 -29.32 20.94 -5.51
N TRP A 303 -29.15 21.98 -4.69
CA TRP A 303 -30.24 22.84 -4.26
C TRP A 303 -30.87 23.58 -5.45
N ASN A 304 -30.07 24.23 -6.29
CA ASN A 304 -30.56 24.91 -7.50
C ASN A 304 -31.30 23.95 -8.44
N LEU A 305 -30.79 22.73 -8.58
CA LEU A 305 -31.43 21.69 -9.38
C LEU A 305 -32.81 21.33 -8.83
N ASN A 306 -32.94 21.20 -7.51
CA ASN A 306 -34.21 20.94 -6.82
C ASN A 306 -35.20 22.12 -6.94
N GLN A 307 -34.73 23.36 -6.76
CA GLN A 307 -35.59 24.55 -6.75
C GLN A 307 -36.00 25.04 -8.14
N SER A 308 -35.24 24.69 -9.19
CA SER A 308 -35.50 25.18 -10.55
C SER A 308 -36.84 24.75 -11.17
N GLY A 309 -37.58 23.84 -10.52
CA GLY A 309 -38.78 23.21 -11.09
C GLY A 309 -38.49 22.27 -12.28
N LYS A 310 -37.20 22.16 -12.66
CA LYS A 310 -36.72 21.30 -13.75
C LYS A 310 -36.48 19.87 -13.30
N LEU A 311 -36.25 19.64 -12.00
CA LEU A 311 -36.19 18.30 -11.45
C LEU A 311 -37.58 17.65 -11.51
N LYS A 312 -37.73 16.71 -12.43
CA LYS A 312 -38.90 15.86 -12.58
C LYS A 312 -38.63 14.52 -11.90
N THR A 313 -39.70 13.90 -11.41
CA THR A 313 -39.65 12.58 -10.77
C THR A 313 -40.85 11.77 -11.25
N ASP A 314 -40.64 10.47 -11.44
CA ASP A 314 -41.71 9.47 -11.54
C ASP A 314 -41.44 8.33 -10.53
N ASP A 315 -42.26 7.28 -10.57
CA ASP A 315 -42.13 6.13 -9.66
C ASP A 315 -40.79 5.38 -9.79
N LYS A 316 -40.04 5.60 -10.88
CA LYS A 316 -38.84 4.83 -11.23
C LYS A 316 -37.56 5.65 -11.15
N THR A 317 -37.61 6.94 -11.45
CA THR A 317 -36.41 7.76 -11.58
C THR A 317 -36.67 9.26 -11.44
N SER A 318 -35.58 10.03 -11.43
CA SER A 318 -35.58 11.50 -11.38
C SER A 318 -34.73 12.04 -12.52
N TRP A 319 -35.11 13.14 -13.17
CA TRP A 319 -34.33 13.75 -14.26
C TRP A 319 -34.53 15.26 -14.33
N VAL A 320 -33.69 15.92 -15.12
CA VAL A 320 -33.79 17.35 -15.45
C VAL A 320 -34.09 17.50 -16.93
N GLU A 321 -35.13 18.25 -17.28
CA GLU A 321 -35.44 18.56 -18.68
C GLU A 321 -34.67 19.80 -19.15
N VAL A 322 -34.00 19.68 -20.31
CA VAL A 322 -33.21 20.76 -20.91
C VAL A 322 -33.51 20.83 -22.40
N THR A 323 -33.66 22.03 -22.94
CA THR A 323 -33.80 22.26 -24.39
C THR A 323 -32.41 22.34 -25.03
N GLN A 324 -32.13 21.44 -25.97
CA GLN A 324 -30.89 21.43 -26.76
C GLN A 324 -31.23 21.30 -28.25
N GLY A 325 -30.78 22.23 -29.08
CA GLY A 325 -30.99 22.16 -30.53
C GLY A 325 -32.47 22.12 -30.96
N GLY A 326 -33.36 22.77 -30.20
CA GLY A 326 -34.81 22.76 -30.44
C GLY A 326 -35.56 21.55 -29.85
N GLU A 327 -34.84 20.57 -29.28
CA GLU A 327 -35.40 19.36 -28.70
C GLU A 327 -35.32 19.37 -27.17
N THR A 328 -36.36 18.89 -26.49
CA THR A 328 -36.30 18.63 -25.04
C THR A 328 -35.64 17.28 -24.80
N ILE A 329 -34.57 17.26 -24.00
CA ILE A 329 -33.84 16.06 -23.59
C ILE A 329 -33.78 15.92 -22.08
N ARG A 330 -33.67 14.68 -21.60
CA ARG A 330 -33.50 14.35 -20.19
C ARG A 330 -32.02 14.28 -19.82
N GLN A 331 -31.60 15.04 -18.83
CA GLN A 331 -30.26 15.03 -18.25
C GLN A 331 -30.33 14.65 -16.78
N TRP A 332 -29.20 14.29 -16.17
CA TRP A 332 -29.15 13.94 -14.74
C TRP A 332 -30.17 12.87 -14.32
N VAL A 333 -30.43 11.92 -15.23
CA VAL A 333 -31.36 10.81 -14.99
C VAL A 333 -30.81 9.93 -13.88
N GLY A 334 -31.61 9.72 -12.83
CA GLY A 334 -31.27 9.02 -11.60
C GLY A 334 -30.67 9.88 -10.48
N ILE A 335 -30.60 11.22 -10.63
CA ILE A 335 -29.85 12.06 -9.67
C ILE A 335 -30.28 11.95 -8.21
N ARG A 336 -31.57 11.80 -7.89
CA ARG A 336 -32.04 11.65 -6.50
C ARG A 336 -31.50 10.37 -5.86
N GLU A 337 -31.68 9.25 -6.53
CA GLU A 337 -31.17 7.95 -6.09
C GLU A 337 -29.64 7.99 -5.97
N LYS A 338 -28.95 8.57 -6.96
CA LYS A 338 -27.48 8.60 -6.99
C LYS A 338 -26.88 9.51 -5.92
N ALA A 339 -27.46 10.67 -5.67
CA ALA A 339 -27.03 11.56 -4.59
C ALA A 339 -27.23 10.90 -3.21
N GLN A 340 -28.33 10.17 -3.04
CA GLN A 340 -28.58 9.41 -1.82
C GLN A 340 -27.57 8.28 -1.64
N GLN A 341 -27.37 7.45 -2.66
CA GLN A 341 -26.47 6.29 -2.60
C GLN A 341 -25.00 6.67 -2.43
N LEU A 342 -24.57 7.77 -3.05
CA LEU A 342 -23.16 8.16 -3.07
C LEU A 342 -22.77 9.11 -1.93
N PHE A 343 -23.68 9.98 -1.49
CA PHE A 343 -23.38 11.04 -0.51
C PHE A 343 -24.31 11.04 0.71
N GLY A 344 -25.30 10.14 0.78
CA GLY A 344 -26.25 10.09 1.88
C GLY A 344 -27.28 11.22 1.88
N ILE A 345 -27.50 11.91 0.75
CA ILE A 345 -28.40 13.07 0.65
C ILE A 345 -29.76 12.67 0.09
N ASP A 346 -30.86 12.98 0.79
CA ASP A 346 -32.19 13.00 0.17
C ASP A 346 -32.52 14.39 -0.39
N LEU A 347 -32.46 14.53 -1.71
CA LEU A 347 -32.75 15.77 -2.41
C LEU A 347 -34.14 16.33 -2.14
N ALA A 348 -35.13 15.50 -1.81
CA ALA A 348 -36.49 16.00 -1.53
C ALA A 348 -36.56 16.83 -0.26
N THR A 349 -35.62 16.61 0.67
CA THR A 349 -35.55 17.36 1.94
C THR A 349 -34.67 18.60 1.84
N LEU A 350 -33.96 18.80 0.71
CA LEU A 350 -32.98 19.87 0.56
C LEU A 350 -33.68 21.23 0.32
N THR A 351 -33.51 22.13 1.28
CA THR A 351 -34.07 23.49 1.29
C THR A 351 -32.95 24.52 1.46
N GLU A 352 -33.24 25.80 1.22
CA GLU A 352 -32.26 26.87 1.45
C GLU A 352 -31.86 26.96 2.93
N ALA A 353 -32.81 26.75 3.84
CA ALA A 353 -32.59 26.84 5.28
C ALA A 353 -31.68 25.73 5.83
N ASN A 354 -31.67 24.53 5.21
CA ASN A 354 -30.88 23.40 5.70
C ASN A 354 -29.65 23.07 4.85
N LYS A 355 -29.40 23.76 3.73
CA LYS A 355 -28.35 23.39 2.78
C LYS A 355 -26.95 23.28 3.40
N GLU A 356 -26.56 24.20 4.28
CA GLU A 356 -25.24 24.17 4.92
C GLU A 356 -25.11 23.04 5.96
N ALA A 357 -26.20 22.73 6.66
CA ALA A 357 -26.27 21.57 7.55
C ALA A 357 -26.15 20.26 6.76
N THR A 358 -26.89 20.14 5.65
CA THR A 358 -26.82 18.99 4.73
C THR A 358 -25.41 18.87 4.13
N LYS A 359 -24.78 19.97 3.74
CA LYS A 359 -23.37 19.98 3.28
C LYS A 359 -22.42 19.39 4.33
N THR A 360 -22.61 19.77 5.59
CA THR A 360 -21.83 19.23 6.72
C THR A 360 -22.06 17.73 6.92
N GLN A 361 -23.31 17.27 6.78
CA GLN A 361 -23.65 15.83 6.81
C GLN A 361 -22.97 15.05 5.68
N VAL A 362 -22.94 15.59 4.46
CA VAL A 362 -22.24 14.98 3.31
C VAL A 362 -20.75 14.84 3.58
N LEU A 363 -20.12 15.89 4.08
CA LEU A 363 -18.70 15.87 4.40
C LEU A 363 -18.43 14.83 5.50
N THR A 364 -19.31 14.73 6.50
CA THR A 364 -19.26 13.69 7.54
C THR A 364 -19.36 12.29 6.95
N TYR A 365 -20.34 12.04 6.08
CA TYR A 365 -20.49 10.76 5.38
C TYR A 365 -19.27 10.37 4.53
N ILE A 366 -18.61 11.35 3.91
CA ILE A 366 -17.35 11.13 3.19
C ILE A 366 -16.25 10.66 4.15
N PHE A 367 -16.11 11.27 5.33
CA PHE A 367 -15.12 10.82 6.32
C PHE A 367 -15.44 9.45 6.92
N GLU A 368 -16.72 9.14 7.14
CA GLU A 368 -17.17 7.80 7.53
C GLU A 368 -16.81 6.75 6.47
N SER A 369 -16.99 7.08 5.18
CA SER A 369 -16.61 6.21 4.06
C SER A 369 -15.10 5.96 4.03
N ILE A 370 -14.30 7.00 4.27
CA ILE A 370 -12.84 6.90 4.38
C ILE A 370 -12.43 6.01 5.56
N GLN A 371 -13.10 6.16 6.70
CA GLN A 371 -12.85 5.34 7.89
C GLN A 371 -13.20 3.86 7.66
N ALA A 372 -14.34 3.57 7.02
CA ALA A 372 -14.73 2.20 6.68
C ALA A 372 -13.67 1.52 5.78
N MET A 373 -13.24 2.20 4.72
CA MET A 373 -12.23 1.65 3.79
C MET A 373 -10.86 1.51 4.47
N SER A 374 -10.40 2.50 5.22
CA SER A 374 -9.10 2.42 5.91
C SER A 374 -9.07 1.33 7.00
N THR A 375 -10.19 1.10 7.68
CA THR A 375 -10.36 0.00 8.63
C THR A 375 -10.16 -1.36 7.94
N ALA A 376 -10.82 -1.57 6.79
CA ALA A 376 -10.64 -2.78 6.00
C ALA A 376 -9.20 -2.96 5.51
N GLN A 377 -8.56 -1.87 5.07
CA GLN A 377 -7.16 -1.88 4.62
C GLN A 377 -6.18 -2.25 5.74
N LEU A 378 -6.35 -1.67 6.94
CA LEU A 378 -5.50 -1.95 8.10
C LEU A 378 -5.66 -3.39 8.55
N LYS A 379 -6.89 -3.91 8.57
CA LYS A 379 -7.13 -5.34 8.84
C LYS A 379 -6.38 -6.22 7.84
N ALA A 380 -6.52 -5.96 6.55
CA ALA A 380 -5.84 -6.75 5.51
C ALA A 380 -4.30 -6.64 5.58
N ASP A 381 -3.75 -5.47 5.94
CA ASP A 381 -2.32 -5.29 6.12
C ASP A 381 -1.79 -6.00 7.38
N ASN A 382 -2.60 -6.07 8.45
CA ASN A 382 -2.28 -6.83 9.66
C ASN A 382 -2.31 -8.34 9.40
N ASP A 383 -3.33 -8.85 8.72
CA ASP A 383 -3.44 -10.26 8.32
C ASP A 383 -2.26 -10.67 7.43
N TRP A 384 -1.89 -9.80 6.48
CA TRP A 384 -0.72 -10.01 5.62
C TRP A 384 0.58 -10.03 6.43
N PHE A 385 0.74 -9.12 7.37
CA PHE A 385 1.94 -9.05 8.21
C PHE A 385 2.08 -10.27 9.11
N ALA A 386 1.00 -10.71 9.76
CA ALA A 386 1.02 -11.90 10.61
C ALA A 386 1.46 -13.14 9.81
N HIS A 387 0.99 -13.27 8.57
CA HIS A 387 1.46 -14.32 7.67
C HIS A 387 2.93 -14.16 7.27
N PHE A 388 3.39 -12.93 7.01
CA PHE A 388 4.79 -12.66 6.69
C PHE A 388 5.73 -13.01 7.86
N GLU A 389 5.37 -12.60 9.08
CA GLU A 389 6.11 -12.86 10.31
C GLU A 389 6.23 -14.35 10.62
N GLN A 390 5.16 -15.13 10.43
CA GLN A 390 5.18 -16.59 10.59
C GLN A 390 6.21 -17.30 9.70
N HIS A 391 6.62 -16.67 8.59
CA HIS A 391 7.56 -17.23 7.62
C HIS A 391 8.90 -16.48 7.59
N ASP A 392 9.12 -15.55 8.52
CA ASP A 392 10.36 -14.79 8.64
C ASP A 392 11.40 -15.53 9.49
N ASN A 393 12.11 -16.46 8.83
CA ASN A 393 13.12 -17.31 9.46
C ASN A 393 14.51 -16.62 9.58
N THR A 394 14.57 -15.30 9.49
CA THR A 394 15.82 -14.54 9.63
C THR A 394 16.23 -14.45 11.11
N ARG A 395 17.53 -14.21 11.39
CA ARG A 395 18.00 -14.10 12.79
C ARG A 395 17.33 -12.90 13.47
N ASN A 396 17.01 -13.02 14.77
CA ASN A 396 16.24 -12.03 15.55
C ASN A 396 16.67 -10.56 15.40
N TYR A 397 17.95 -10.26 15.16
CA TYR A 397 18.42 -8.89 14.98
C TYR A 397 18.17 -8.35 13.56
N ASP A 398 18.31 -9.19 12.54
CA ASP A 398 18.16 -8.82 11.13
C ASP A 398 16.73 -9.04 10.61
N ALA A 399 15.81 -9.41 11.51
CA ALA A 399 14.48 -9.83 11.12
C ALA A 399 13.66 -8.71 10.47
N TYR A 400 13.13 -9.00 9.27
CA TYR A 400 12.31 -8.06 8.52
C TYR A 400 11.05 -7.72 9.31
N SER A 401 10.41 -8.73 9.89
CA SER A 401 9.25 -8.63 10.78
C SER A 401 9.47 -7.61 11.90
N LYS A 402 10.61 -7.67 12.60
CA LYS A 402 10.95 -6.71 13.66
C LYS A 402 11.07 -5.27 13.14
N LYS A 403 11.76 -5.06 12.02
CA LYS A 403 11.91 -3.73 11.40
C LYS A 403 10.58 -3.18 10.88
N MET A 404 9.69 -4.06 10.40
CA MET A 404 8.34 -3.72 9.99
C MET A 404 7.42 -3.40 11.17
N GLN A 405 7.55 -4.09 12.31
CA GLN A 405 6.81 -3.75 13.52
C GLN A 405 7.11 -2.30 13.94
N GLN A 406 8.39 -1.92 13.95
CA GLN A 406 8.80 -0.53 14.24
C GLN A 406 8.19 0.47 13.26
N GLY A 407 8.28 0.19 11.95
CA GLY A 407 7.75 1.09 10.92
C GLY A 407 6.22 1.25 10.93
N ARG A 408 5.49 0.30 11.53
CA ARG A 408 4.02 0.33 11.62
C ARG A 408 3.48 0.96 12.91
N GLN A 409 4.34 1.30 13.88
CA GLN A 409 3.90 1.93 15.13
C GLN A 409 3.07 3.20 14.89
N ALA A 410 3.43 3.98 13.86
CA ALA A 410 2.71 5.19 13.50
C ALA A 410 1.27 4.96 12.97
N LEU A 411 0.89 3.71 12.69
CA LEU A 411 -0.47 3.35 12.27
C LEU A 411 -1.43 3.10 13.44
N ALA A 412 -0.92 3.06 14.67
CA ALA A 412 -1.74 3.03 15.89
C ALA A 412 -2.31 4.44 16.18
N HIS A 413 -3.08 4.98 15.24
CA HIS A 413 -3.69 6.31 15.32
C HIS A 413 -5.20 6.20 15.58
N GLN A 414 -5.72 7.03 16.47
CA GLN A 414 -7.14 7.17 16.73
C GLN A 414 -7.70 8.32 15.88
N GLY A 415 -8.66 8.02 15.02
CA GLY A 415 -9.30 9.00 14.12
C GLY A 415 -9.30 8.53 12.65
N ALA A 416 -9.83 9.36 11.77
CA ALA A 416 -9.89 9.04 10.35
C ALA A 416 -8.48 9.02 9.73
N MET A 417 -8.23 7.95 8.98
CA MET A 417 -7.01 7.77 8.20
C MET A 417 -7.35 7.50 6.74
N MET A 418 -6.46 7.90 5.85
CA MET A 418 -6.51 7.50 4.45
C MET A 418 -5.12 7.07 3.97
N ARG A 419 -5.08 6.31 2.89
CA ARG A 419 -3.85 5.96 2.21
C ARG A 419 -3.83 6.53 0.80
N ALA A 420 -2.73 7.20 0.46
CA ALA A 420 -2.56 7.87 -0.84
C ALA A 420 -1.18 7.61 -1.45
N GLY A 421 -1.10 7.82 -2.77
CA GLY A 421 0.15 7.81 -3.51
C GLY A 421 0.71 6.42 -3.81
N PHE A 422 2.00 6.38 -4.18
CA PHE A 422 2.67 5.20 -4.71
C PHE A 422 2.61 4.00 -3.76
N GLY A 423 2.60 4.23 -2.45
CA GLY A 423 2.56 3.19 -1.43
C GLY A 423 1.24 2.42 -1.32
N ALA A 424 0.15 2.95 -1.88
CA ALA A 424 -1.21 2.49 -1.64
C ALA A 424 -1.43 1.02 -2.10
N GLY A 425 -0.88 0.64 -3.25
CA GLY A 425 -0.97 -0.73 -3.76
C GLY A 425 -2.40 -1.15 -4.10
N TYR A 426 -2.56 -2.43 -4.46
CA TYR A 426 -3.81 -2.93 -5.05
C TYR A 426 -5.02 -2.83 -4.10
N ASN A 427 -4.84 -3.08 -2.80
CA ASN A 427 -5.91 -2.97 -1.79
C ASN A 427 -6.44 -1.56 -1.56
N SER A 428 -5.71 -0.55 -2.01
CA SER A 428 -6.06 0.85 -1.76
C SER A 428 -6.50 1.58 -3.02
N THR A 429 -6.30 0.98 -4.19
CA THR A 429 -6.68 1.54 -5.50
C THR A 429 -7.77 0.72 -6.20
N THR A 430 -8.32 -0.29 -5.52
CA THR A 430 -9.35 -1.19 -6.05
C THR A 430 -10.28 -1.63 -4.91
N GLU A 431 -11.45 -2.15 -5.28
CA GLU A 431 -12.44 -2.70 -4.34
C GLU A 431 -12.20 -4.16 -3.98
N VAL A 432 -10.97 -4.65 -4.11
CA VAL A 432 -10.66 -6.06 -3.85
C VAL A 432 -11.00 -6.50 -2.44
N LEU A 433 -10.90 -5.61 -1.46
CA LEU A 433 -11.22 -5.94 -0.06
C LEU A 433 -12.70 -6.26 0.10
N TYR A 434 -13.57 -5.57 -0.64
CA TYR A 434 -14.99 -5.88 -0.71
C TYR A 434 -15.23 -7.22 -1.43
N LEU A 435 -14.54 -7.48 -2.54
CA LEU A 435 -14.67 -8.76 -3.25
C LEU A 435 -14.23 -9.96 -2.41
N LEU A 436 -13.23 -9.78 -1.54
CA LEU A 436 -12.67 -10.83 -0.69
C LEU A 436 -13.47 -11.07 0.59
N SER A 437 -14.35 -10.15 0.99
CA SER A 437 -15.16 -10.27 2.22
C SER A 437 -16.37 -11.20 2.06
N ASN A 438 -16.75 -11.55 0.83
CA ASN A 438 -17.88 -12.42 0.52
C ASN A 438 -17.42 -13.63 -0.32
N ASP A 439 -17.82 -14.84 0.07
CA ASP A 439 -17.35 -16.08 -0.57
C ASP A 439 -17.85 -16.26 -2.02
N GLU A 440 -19.08 -15.83 -2.34
CA GLU A 440 -19.59 -15.87 -3.72
C GLU A 440 -18.77 -14.94 -4.63
N LEU A 441 -18.51 -13.71 -4.17
CA LEU A 441 -17.68 -12.76 -4.90
C LEU A 441 -16.23 -13.24 -5.01
N LYS A 442 -15.70 -13.86 -3.97
CA LYS A 442 -14.34 -14.42 -3.93
C LYS A 442 -14.16 -15.52 -4.97
N ASP A 443 -15.16 -16.37 -5.18
CA ASP A 443 -15.12 -17.42 -6.20
C ASP A 443 -15.15 -16.84 -7.62
N ALA A 444 -16.02 -15.87 -7.88
CA ALA A 444 -16.03 -15.14 -9.15
C ALA A 444 -14.70 -14.40 -9.39
N PHE A 445 -14.15 -13.78 -8.36
CA PHE A 445 -12.85 -13.12 -8.39
C PHE A 445 -11.72 -14.12 -8.67
N ARG A 446 -11.75 -15.33 -8.09
CA ARG A 446 -10.77 -16.40 -8.38
C ARG A 446 -10.74 -16.75 -9.87
N GLN A 447 -11.91 -16.88 -10.51
CA GLN A 447 -11.99 -17.15 -11.96
C GLN A 447 -11.44 -16.00 -12.80
N MET A 448 -11.73 -14.75 -12.39
CA MET A 448 -11.16 -13.56 -13.02
C MET A 448 -9.64 -13.52 -12.86
N MET A 449 -9.11 -13.81 -11.68
CA MET A 449 -7.67 -13.89 -11.44
C MET A 449 -6.99 -14.88 -12.38
N GLN A 450 -7.59 -16.07 -12.56
CA GLN A 450 -7.08 -17.07 -13.49
C GLN A 450 -7.05 -16.57 -14.93
N GLN A 451 -8.14 -15.94 -15.38
CA GLN A 451 -8.29 -15.48 -16.77
C GLN A 451 -7.33 -14.35 -17.12
N PHE A 452 -7.16 -13.39 -16.22
CA PHE A 452 -6.32 -12.21 -16.44
C PHE A 452 -4.93 -12.32 -15.81
N LEU A 453 -4.56 -13.51 -15.30
CA LEU A 453 -3.29 -13.80 -14.63
C LEU A 453 -2.98 -12.84 -13.46
N ILE A 454 -4.02 -12.35 -12.78
CA ILE A 454 -3.88 -11.41 -11.66
C ILE A 454 -3.27 -12.16 -10.48
N GLY A 455 -2.10 -11.71 -10.03
CA GLY A 455 -1.35 -12.35 -8.93
C GLY A 455 -0.39 -13.47 -9.36
N ASP A 456 -0.24 -13.72 -10.67
CA ASP A 456 0.85 -14.52 -11.24
C ASP A 456 2.16 -13.70 -11.31
N ALA A 457 3.27 -14.35 -11.63
CA ALA A 457 4.57 -13.71 -11.73
C ALA A 457 4.61 -12.63 -12.85
N PRO A 458 5.34 -11.51 -12.68
CA PRO A 458 5.51 -10.52 -13.73
C PRO A 458 6.00 -11.16 -15.05
N GLY A 459 5.33 -10.81 -16.15
CA GLY A 459 5.62 -11.34 -17.48
C GLY A 459 5.18 -12.79 -17.71
N ALA A 460 4.35 -13.37 -16.84
CA ALA A 460 3.85 -14.74 -16.98
C ALA A 460 3.16 -15.00 -18.32
N GLN A 461 2.51 -13.99 -18.91
CA GLN A 461 1.89 -14.06 -20.24
C GLN A 461 2.89 -14.39 -21.36
N ASN A 462 4.18 -14.07 -21.17
CA ASN A 462 5.24 -14.28 -22.16
C ASN A 462 6.12 -15.49 -21.81
N LYS A 463 5.91 -16.15 -20.66
CA LYS A 463 6.71 -17.30 -20.22
C LYS A 463 6.14 -18.59 -20.79
N ARG A 464 6.99 -19.39 -21.44
CA ARG A 464 6.67 -20.80 -21.73
C ARG A 464 6.61 -21.56 -20.41
N LYS A 465 5.39 -21.88 -19.96
CA LYS A 465 5.15 -22.75 -18.80
C LYS A 465 5.51 -24.19 -19.17
N LYS A 466 6.00 -24.97 -18.21
CA LYS A 466 6.26 -26.40 -18.45
C LYS A 466 4.94 -27.14 -18.70
N PRO A 467 4.95 -28.29 -19.41
CA PRO A 467 3.76 -29.14 -19.50
C PRO A 467 3.21 -29.45 -18.10
N GLY A 468 1.93 -29.11 -17.85
CA GLY A 468 1.24 -29.29 -16.57
C GLY A 468 1.39 -28.15 -15.56
N GLU A 469 2.20 -27.11 -15.83
CA GLU A 469 2.33 -25.95 -14.95
C GLU A 469 1.21 -24.94 -15.22
N MET A 470 0.22 -24.88 -14.31
CA MET A 470 -0.88 -23.93 -14.38
C MET A 470 -0.79 -22.86 -13.29
N TYR A 471 -1.26 -21.65 -13.60
CA TYR A 471 -1.44 -20.63 -12.57
C TYR A 471 -2.64 -20.99 -11.70
N GLU A 472 -2.38 -21.21 -10.41
CA GLU A 472 -3.42 -21.41 -9.41
C GLU A 472 -3.65 -20.11 -8.63
N PRO A 473 -4.78 -19.41 -8.88
CA PRO A 473 -5.12 -18.20 -8.15
C PRO A 473 -5.45 -18.52 -6.68
N ASN A 474 -4.91 -17.71 -5.77
CA ASN A 474 -5.22 -17.79 -4.34
C ASN A 474 -5.72 -16.42 -3.86
N PRO A 475 -7.04 -16.20 -3.84
CA PRO A 475 -7.63 -14.93 -3.42
C PRO A 475 -7.38 -14.65 -1.93
N ASP A 476 -7.35 -15.66 -1.06
CA ASP A 476 -7.16 -15.49 0.40
C ASP A 476 -5.77 -14.96 0.79
N ARG A 477 -4.81 -15.04 -0.14
CA ARG A 477 -3.44 -14.51 0.04
C ARG A 477 -3.12 -13.37 -0.94
N PHE A 478 -4.13 -12.83 -1.61
CA PHE A 478 -3.96 -11.73 -2.54
C PHE A 478 -4.34 -10.39 -1.88
N PRO A 479 -3.62 -9.29 -2.17
CA PRO A 479 -2.34 -9.20 -2.88
C PRO A 479 -1.19 -9.75 -2.05
N LYS A 480 -0.29 -10.47 -2.73
CA LYS A 480 0.82 -11.20 -2.10
C LYS A 480 1.92 -10.30 -1.55
N SER A 481 2.09 -9.10 -2.13
CA SER A 481 3.22 -8.22 -1.83
C SER A 481 2.80 -6.88 -1.24
N ARG A 482 3.74 -6.26 -0.53
CA ARG A 482 3.66 -4.88 -0.06
C ARG A 482 4.92 -4.11 -0.47
N ARG A 483 4.71 -2.88 -0.95
CA ARG A 483 5.79 -1.91 -1.19
C ARG A 483 6.04 -1.15 0.10
N MET A 484 7.27 -1.20 0.58
CA MET A 484 7.67 -0.54 1.82
C MET A 484 9.00 0.18 1.62
N LEU A 485 9.15 1.33 2.29
CA LEU A 485 10.43 2.01 2.39
C LEU A 485 11.35 1.19 3.28
N THR A 486 12.58 0.98 2.83
CA THR A 486 13.58 0.21 3.56
C THR A 486 14.72 1.14 3.93
N GLN A 487 15.00 1.17 5.21
CA GLN A 487 16.16 1.80 5.80
C GLN A 487 16.88 0.76 6.66
N LYS A 488 18.10 1.08 7.10
CA LYS A 488 18.95 0.20 7.90
C LYS A 488 18.20 -0.51 9.03
N ASP A 489 17.45 0.25 9.84
CA ASP A 489 16.83 -0.25 11.06
C ASP A 489 15.30 -0.32 11.00
N VAL A 490 14.66 0.24 9.98
CA VAL A 490 13.20 0.31 9.87
C VAL A 490 12.71 -0.03 8.46
N ILE A 491 11.59 -0.77 8.39
CA ILE A 491 10.84 -1.01 7.17
C ILE A 491 9.47 -0.37 7.35
N ALA A 492 9.22 0.74 6.67
CA ALA A 492 8.01 1.53 6.87
C ALA A 492 7.01 1.32 5.72
N PRO A 493 5.70 1.12 6.02
CA PRO A 493 4.66 1.27 5.02
C PRO A 493 4.67 2.71 4.45
N LEU A 494 3.97 2.89 3.34
CA LEU A 494 3.98 4.15 2.59
C LEU A 494 2.56 4.70 2.43
N GLY A 495 2.44 6.03 2.54
CA GLY A 495 1.27 6.78 2.08
C GLY A 495 0.12 6.95 3.05
N TRP A 496 0.24 6.52 4.31
CA TRP A 496 -0.78 6.74 5.35
C TRP A 496 -0.79 8.17 5.88
N LEU A 497 -1.98 8.76 5.92
CA LEU A 497 -2.28 10.12 6.36
C LEU A 497 -3.37 10.09 7.43
N ALA A 498 -3.19 10.84 8.51
CA ALA A 498 -4.25 11.17 9.47
C ALA A 498 -4.98 12.44 9.02
N LEU A 499 -6.29 12.50 9.26
CA LEU A 499 -7.18 13.57 8.79
C LEU A 499 -7.75 14.35 9.97
N TYR A 500 -7.68 15.67 9.89
CA TYR A 500 -8.20 16.60 10.89
C TYR A 500 -9.06 17.65 10.16
N PRO A 501 -10.32 17.32 9.86
CA PRO A 501 -11.26 18.25 9.24
C PRO A 501 -11.75 19.29 10.26
N GLU A 502 -11.76 20.57 9.87
CA GLU A 502 -12.28 21.65 10.73
C GLU A 502 -13.82 21.61 10.79
N GLY A 503 -14.39 21.54 11.99
CA GLY A 503 -15.85 21.55 12.18
C GLY A 503 -16.56 20.22 11.96
N VAL A 504 -15.83 19.12 11.81
CA VAL A 504 -16.38 17.76 11.78
C VAL A 504 -15.76 16.95 12.91
N GLU A 505 -16.58 16.47 13.84
CA GLU A 505 -16.12 15.57 14.90
C GLU A 505 -15.86 14.18 14.33
N VAL A 506 -14.59 13.83 14.19
CA VAL A 506 -14.15 12.51 13.72
C VAL A 506 -13.96 11.54 14.90
N SER A 507 -13.84 12.04 16.13
CA SER A 507 -13.52 11.26 17.34
C SER A 507 -14.69 10.45 17.91
N SER A 508 -15.93 10.72 17.51
CA SER A 508 -17.15 10.03 18.00
C SER A 508 -17.66 8.95 17.05
N LEU A 509 -17.02 8.76 15.88
CA LEU A 509 -17.27 7.64 14.99
C LEU A 509 -16.62 6.39 15.58
N ALA A 510 -17.33 5.79 16.53
CA ALA A 510 -16.96 4.57 17.20
C ALA A 510 -16.45 3.55 16.17
N ILE A 511 -15.34 2.90 16.55
CA ILE A 511 -14.94 1.60 16.02
C ILE A 511 -16.15 0.68 16.21
N ALA A 512 -17.03 0.60 15.22
CA ALA A 512 -17.95 -0.50 15.07
C ALA A 512 -17.08 -1.74 14.85
N ALA A 513 -16.77 -2.40 15.97
CA ALA A 513 -16.18 -3.72 16.15
C ALA A 513 -15.38 -4.27 14.96
N GLY A 514 -14.04 -4.19 15.04
CA GLY A 514 -13.21 -4.95 14.10
C GLY A 514 -11.70 -4.72 14.09
N ILE A 515 -11.17 -3.77 14.86
CA ILE A 515 -9.72 -3.62 15.04
C ILE A 515 -9.41 -3.51 16.53
N GLY A 516 -9.00 -4.63 17.10
CA GLY A 516 -8.59 -4.72 18.49
C GLY A 516 -8.78 -6.10 19.09
N GLU A 517 -8.26 -7.15 18.44
CA GLU A 517 -7.57 -8.22 19.15
C GLU A 517 -6.65 -8.93 18.13
N ALA A 518 -5.37 -8.54 18.10
CA ALA A 518 -4.38 -9.61 18.28
C ALA A 518 -4.80 -10.36 19.55
N PRO A 519 -4.49 -11.65 19.77
CA PRO A 519 -4.82 -12.26 21.04
C PRO A 519 -3.97 -11.63 22.17
N THR A 520 -4.23 -10.39 22.56
CA THR A 520 -4.28 -9.97 23.93
C THR A 520 -5.40 -10.80 24.51
N LYS A 521 -5.04 -11.96 25.07
CA LYS A 521 -5.73 -12.43 26.25
C LYS A 521 -6.00 -11.19 27.09
N LYS A 522 -7.27 -10.87 27.29
CA LYS A 522 -7.66 -10.17 28.51
C LYS A 522 -6.85 -10.82 29.61
N VAL A 523 -5.95 -10.05 30.22
CA VAL A 523 -5.63 -10.24 31.62
C VAL A 523 -6.94 -9.91 32.32
N THR A 524 -7.87 -10.86 32.28
CA THR A 524 -8.70 -11.13 33.43
C THR A 524 -7.70 -11.37 34.54
N GLU A 525 -7.81 -10.55 35.59
CA GLU A 525 -7.21 -10.88 36.87
C GLU A 525 -7.48 -12.36 37.15
N ASN A 526 -6.39 -13.11 37.25
CA ASN A 526 -6.28 -14.45 37.83
C ASN A 526 -7.43 -15.44 37.61
N GLU A 527 -7.39 -16.15 36.48
CA GLU A 527 -7.46 -17.61 36.56
C GLU A 527 -6.12 -18.15 36.08
N GLY A 528 -5.18 -18.30 37.02
CA GLY A 528 -3.86 -18.86 36.72
C GLY A 528 -4.00 -20.27 36.14
N ALA A 529 -3.31 -20.55 35.04
CA ALA A 529 -3.26 -21.89 34.46
C ALA A 529 -2.88 -22.90 35.55
N THR A 530 -3.74 -23.89 35.83
CA THR A 530 -3.44 -24.90 36.85
C THR A 530 -2.42 -25.91 36.32
N ALA A 531 -1.42 -26.24 37.12
CA ALA A 531 -0.47 -27.31 36.79
C ALA A 531 -1.18 -28.68 36.84
N ALA A 532 -0.88 -29.54 35.88
CA ALA A 532 -1.41 -30.89 35.79
C ALA A 532 -0.30 -31.92 36.00
N TYR A 533 -0.63 -33.04 36.65
CA TYR A 533 0.31 -34.13 36.84
C TYR A 533 0.69 -34.82 35.53
N PHE A 534 1.95 -35.24 35.44
CA PHE A 534 2.47 -35.96 34.28
C PHE A 534 1.77 -37.32 34.09
N LYS A 535 1.20 -37.54 32.90
CA LYS A 535 0.44 -38.77 32.56
C LYS A 535 1.29 -39.94 32.03
N GLY A 536 2.62 -39.86 32.11
CA GLY A 536 3.53 -40.88 31.55
C GLY A 536 4.44 -41.55 32.60
N THR A 537 5.26 -42.50 32.15
CA THR A 537 6.27 -43.16 33.01
C THR A 537 7.62 -42.44 32.95
N LEU A 538 8.23 -42.20 34.11
CA LEU A 538 9.59 -41.66 34.21
C LEU A 538 10.63 -42.63 33.61
N ASN A 539 11.30 -42.21 32.54
CA ASN A 539 12.31 -42.98 31.82
C ASN A 539 13.66 -42.22 31.80
N PRO A 540 14.75 -42.79 32.33
CA PRO A 540 16.07 -42.12 32.37
C PRO A 540 16.67 -41.79 30.99
N LYS A 541 16.19 -42.41 29.91
CA LYS A 541 16.66 -42.16 28.53
C LYS A 541 15.82 -41.10 27.79
N LYS A 542 14.75 -40.58 28.38
CA LYS A 542 13.86 -39.59 27.76
C LYS A 542 13.76 -38.34 28.62
N ARG A 543 13.52 -37.19 28.00
CA ARG A 543 13.25 -35.92 28.68
C ARG A 543 11.80 -35.50 28.47
N PRO A 544 10.84 -36.01 29.25
CA PRO A 544 9.44 -35.63 29.10
C PRO A 544 9.22 -34.14 29.41
N GLU A 545 8.22 -33.55 28.74
CA GLU A 545 7.68 -32.25 29.11
C GLU A 545 6.69 -32.43 30.28
N MET A 546 6.82 -31.59 31.31
CA MET A 546 5.98 -31.60 32.51
C MET A 546 5.61 -30.18 32.88
N ASP A 547 4.49 -30.02 33.59
CA ASP A 547 4.15 -28.74 34.18
C ASP A 547 5.01 -28.49 35.43
N ALA A 548 5.41 -27.24 35.63
CA ALA A 548 6.10 -26.80 36.84
C ALA A 548 5.61 -25.42 37.25
N VAL A 549 5.58 -25.15 38.56
CA VAL A 549 5.15 -23.87 39.13
C VAL A 549 6.37 -23.13 39.65
N VAL A 550 6.52 -21.85 39.32
CA VAL A 550 7.61 -21.03 39.89
C VAL A 550 7.38 -20.84 41.38
N THR A 551 8.35 -21.28 42.19
CA THR A 551 8.31 -21.16 43.65
C THR A 551 9.23 -20.08 44.18
N LYS A 552 10.21 -19.66 43.38
CA LYS A 552 11.12 -18.55 43.71
C LYS A 552 11.61 -17.84 42.46
N THR A 553 11.44 -16.53 42.43
CA THR A 553 11.94 -15.66 41.36
C THR A 553 13.45 -15.39 41.52
N GLY A 554 14.23 -15.50 40.44
CA GLY A 554 15.67 -15.19 40.48
C GLY A 554 16.45 -15.63 39.26
N THR A 555 17.79 -15.56 39.35
CA THR A 555 18.71 -16.05 38.31
C THR A 555 19.69 -17.08 38.90
N PRO A 556 19.38 -18.39 38.84
CA PRO A 556 18.22 -19.00 38.17
C PRO A 556 16.93 -18.97 39.01
N ASN A 557 15.77 -19.06 38.35
CA ASN A 557 14.48 -19.26 39.02
C ASN A 557 14.40 -20.68 39.61
N GLU A 558 13.59 -20.89 40.65
CA GLU A 558 13.28 -22.23 41.19
C GLU A 558 11.83 -22.62 40.86
N VAL A 559 11.64 -23.88 40.48
CA VAL A 559 10.35 -24.41 40.02
C VAL A 559 10.03 -25.74 40.68
N GLU A 560 8.79 -25.90 41.11
CA GLU A 560 8.23 -27.17 41.61
C GLU A 560 7.62 -27.95 40.43
N VAL A 561 8.14 -29.14 40.13
CA VAL A 561 7.71 -29.94 38.96
C VAL A 561 6.56 -30.89 39.35
N TRP A 562 5.44 -30.84 38.63
CA TRP A 562 4.24 -31.61 38.93
C TRP A 562 4.28 -33.01 38.31
N VAL A 563 5.05 -33.91 38.93
CA VAL A 563 5.23 -35.28 38.44
C VAL A 563 4.03 -36.16 38.80
N ARG A 564 3.67 -36.25 40.08
CA ARG A 564 2.49 -36.97 40.61
C ARG A 564 2.14 -36.43 42.01
N GLU A 565 0.99 -36.81 42.56
CA GLU A 565 0.45 -36.21 43.78
C GLU A 565 1.40 -36.29 44.99
N ASP A 566 2.11 -37.41 45.14
CA ASP A 566 3.09 -37.67 46.19
C ASP A 566 4.53 -37.23 45.84
N TYR A 567 4.78 -36.64 44.66
CA TYR A 567 6.13 -36.30 44.21
C TYR A 567 6.17 -35.02 43.36
N LYS A 568 6.54 -33.92 44.03
CA LYS A 568 6.72 -32.57 43.45
C LYS A 568 8.11 -31.98 43.80
N PRO A 569 9.18 -32.32 43.07
CA PRO A 569 10.51 -31.82 43.40
C PRO A 569 10.69 -30.35 42.99
N THR A 570 11.28 -29.54 43.86
CA THR A 570 11.70 -28.16 43.58
C THR A 570 13.14 -28.14 43.07
N ILE A 571 13.36 -27.60 41.87
CA ILE A 571 14.66 -27.61 41.17
C ILE A 571 14.90 -26.26 40.49
N LYS A 572 16.16 -25.86 40.38
CA LYS A 572 16.58 -24.68 39.61
C LYS A 572 16.29 -24.84 38.13
N LEU A 573 15.76 -23.79 37.51
CA LEU A 573 15.38 -23.75 36.11
C LEU A 573 16.58 -23.39 35.23
N ASP A 574 16.99 -24.32 34.38
CA ASP A 574 17.99 -24.09 33.34
C ASP A 574 17.35 -23.51 32.07
N GLY A 575 18.13 -22.76 31.29
CA GLY A 575 17.71 -22.30 29.96
C GLY A 575 16.82 -21.05 29.93
N TYR A 576 16.58 -20.40 31.08
CA TYR A 576 15.88 -19.12 31.16
C TYR A 576 16.54 -18.19 32.20
N ARG A 577 17.06 -17.04 31.77
CA ARG A 577 17.88 -16.13 32.60
C ARG A 577 17.14 -14.91 33.14
N SER A 578 15.89 -14.68 32.74
CA SER A 578 15.09 -13.57 33.26
C SER A 578 14.29 -14.01 34.48
N ALA A 579 13.99 -13.07 35.38
CA ALA A 579 13.07 -13.29 36.50
C ALA A 579 11.67 -13.71 35.99
N ILE A 580 11.06 -14.71 36.64
CA ILE A 580 9.68 -15.14 36.39
C ILE A 580 8.88 -14.96 37.67
N ASP A 581 7.69 -14.37 37.59
CA ASP A 581 6.78 -14.19 38.74
C ASP A 581 6.49 -15.52 39.47
N GLU A 582 6.48 -15.49 40.81
CA GLU A 582 6.10 -16.63 41.64
C GLU A 582 4.64 -17.04 41.37
N GLY A 583 4.36 -18.35 41.40
CA GLY A 583 3.05 -18.92 41.08
C GLY A 583 2.79 -19.14 39.59
N LYS A 584 3.67 -18.69 38.68
CA LYS A 584 3.49 -18.87 37.24
C LYS A 584 3.73 -20.31 36.82
N VAL A 585 2.86 -20.86 35.97
CA VAL A 585 2.98 -22.24 35.49
C VAL A 585 3.72 -22.30 34.17
N LEU A 586 4.70 -23.19 34.09
CA LEU A 586 5.62 -23.40 32.99
C LEU A 586 5.50 -24.83 32.48
N VAL A 587 5.82 -25.03 31.21
CA VAL A 587 6.16 -26.35 30.66
C VAL A 587 7.68 -26.46 30.64
N VAL A 588 8.20 -27.51 31.27
CA VAL A 588 9.63 -27.76 31.43
C VAL A 588 10.02 -29.13 30.90
N SER A 589 11.23 -29.24 30.35
CA SER A 589 11.84 -30.51 29.95
C SER A 589 12.61 -31.10 31.12
N VAL A 590 12.28 -32.34 31.50
CA VAL A 590 12.75 -32.96 32.74
C VAL A 590 13.76 -34.08 32.47
N GLY A 591 14.97 -33.93 33.00
CA GLY A 591 15.97 -35.01 33.07
C GLY A 591 15.72 -35.90 34.28
N VAL A 592 15.78 -37.23 34.09
CA VAL A 592 15.50 -38.23 35.13
C VAL A 592 16.70 -39.17 35.28
N ASN A 593 17.08 -39.50 36.52
CA ASN A 593 18.16 -40.45 36.79
C ASN A 593 17.69 -41.92 36.84
N LYS A 594 18.64 -42.86 36.95
CA LYS A 594 18.35 -44.32 37.04
C LYS A 594 17.40 -44.72 38.19
N LYS A 595 17.27 -43.88 39.24
CA LYS A 595 16.34 -44.08 40.37
C LYS A 595 14.97 -43.42 40.15
N LYS A 596 14.65 -43.00 38.92
CA LYS A 596 13.41 -42.30 38.54
C LYS A 596 13.19 -40.99 39.31
N LYS A 597 14.26 -40.32 39.74
CA LYS A 597 14.18 -38.97 40.33
C LYS A 597 14.54 -37.90 39.30
N VAL A 598 13.84 -36.77 39.37
CA VAL A 598 14.10 -35.57 38.57
C VAL A 598 15.45 -34.99 39.00
N THR A 599 16.33 -34.71 38.04
CA THR A 599 17.68 -34.17 38.28
C THR A 599 17.98 -32.88 37.55
N GLN A 600 17.29 -32.61 36.44
CA GLN A 600 17.49 -31.39 35.65
C GLN A 600 16.15 -30.91 35.11
N VAL A 601 15.94 -29.60 35.11
CA VAL A 601 14.72 -28.98 34.62
C VAL A 601 15.10 -27.82 33.70
N SER A 602 14.70 -27.88 32.43
CA SER A 602 15.00 -26.83 31.45
C SER A 602 13.71 -26.19 30.93
N PHE A 603 13.70 -24.87 30.81
CA PHE A 603 12.55 -24.12 30.30
C PHE A 603 12.21 -24.49 28.85
N VAL A 604 10.93 -24.71 28.56
CA VAL A 604 10.42 -24.90 27.19
C VAL A 604 9.51 -23.75 26.79
N ARG A 605 8.44 -23.49 27.54
CA ARG A 605 7.46 -22.42 27.29
C ARG A 605 6.65 -22.09 28.55
N PHE A 606 6.06 -20.90 28.61
CA PHE A 606 5.02 -20.59 29.59
C PHE A 606 3.77 -21.42 29.29
N LYS A 607 3.07 -21.89 30.33
CA LYS A 607 1.76 -22.52 30.17
C LYS A 607 0.73 -21.41 30.03
N GLY A 608 0.08 -21.36 28.87
CA GLY A 608 -0.90 -20.34 28.52
C GLY A 608 -2.16 -20.46 29.34
#